data_AF-A0A5K1DND7-F1
#
_entry.id   AF-A0A5K1DND7-F1
#
_cell.length_a   1.000
_cell.length_b   1.000
_cell.length_c   1.000
_cell.angle_alpha   90.00
_cell.angle_beta   90.00
_cell.angle_gamma   90.00
#
_symmetry.space_group_name_H-M   'P 1'
#
loop_
_entity.id
_entity.type
_entity.pdbx_description
1 polymer ?
#
loop_
_entity_poly.entity_id
_entity_poly.type
_entity_poly.pdbx_seq_one_letter_code
_entity_poly.pdbx_strand_id
1 'polypeptide(L)'
;LKFGDDADFSGTEEVQEMPMASDGGEGSFYVLILTNISVGKADSTYNLLVHRRLHCWRCQMIIIDLGTSLTFLAKDVYGQVANA
;
A
#
# COMPACT_ATOMS: atom_id res chain seq x y z
N LEU A 1 2.87 4.02 19.13
CA LEU A 1 1.56 4.12 18.46
C LEU A 1 0.59 3.24 19.22
N LYS A 2 -0.63 3.71 19.51
CA LYS A 2 -1.72 2.82 19.94
C LYS A 2 -2.46 2.35 18.69
N PHE A 3 -2.75 1.06 18.60
CA PHE A 3 -3.58 0.47 17.55
C PHE A 3 -4.69 -0.34 18.22
N GLY A 4 -5.84 -0.48 17.56
CA GLY A 4 -7.03 -1.17 18.09
C GLY A 4 -8.12 -0.20 18.56
N ASP A 5 -9.15 -0.74 19.20
CA ASP A 5 -10.38 -0.02 19.59
C ASP A 5 -10.13 1.25 20.41
N ASP A 6 -9.01 1.30 21.14
CA ASP A 6 -8.61 2.41 22.00
C ASP A 6 -7.71 3.47 21.30
N ALA A 7 -7.57 3.41 19.97
CA ALA A 7 -6.81 4.39 19.22
C ALA A 7 -7.65 5.66 18.97
N ASP A 8 -7.14 6.82 19.39
CA ASP A 8 -7.76 8.11 19.09
C ASP A 8 -7.53 8.49 17.62
N PHE A 9 -8.61 8.57 16.84
CA PHE A 9 -8.58 9.03 15.44
C PHE A 9 -9.02 10.49 15.33
N SER A 10 -8.26 11.30 14.61
CA SER A 10 -8.68 12.66 14.25
C SER A 10 -9.58 12.61 13.02
N GLY A 11 -10.90 12.51 13.21
CA GLY A 11 -11.89 12.48 12.13
C GLY A 11 -13.26 12.09 12.65
N THR A 12 -14.33 12.44 11.91
CA THR A 12 -15.71 12.02 12.22
C THR A 12 -16.16 10.83 11.39
N GLU A 13 -15.32 10.34 10.47
CA GLU A 13 -15.62 9.21 9.61
C GLU A 13 -15.25 7.89 10.28
N GLU A 14 -15.99 6.83 9.94
CA GLU A 14 -15.68 5.48 10.41
C GLU A 14 -14.34 5.01 9.86
N VAL A 15 -13.53 4.40 10.74
CA VAL A 15 -12.24 3.81 10.36
C VAL A 15 -12.48 2.70 9.35
N GLN A 16 -11.86 2.81 8.19
CA GLN A 16 -11.84 1.73 7.20
C GLN A 16 -10.71 0.78 7.55
N GLU A 17 -11.07 -0.47 7.85
CA GLU A 17 -10.11 -1.52 8.18
C GLU A 17 -9.68 -2.31 6.95
N MET A 18 -8.42 -2.74 6.93
CA MET A 18 -7.90 -3.65 5.91
C MET A 18 -7.12 -4.77 6.60
N PRO A 19 -7.40 -6.06 6.29
CA PRO A 19 -6.68 -7.16 6.89
C PRO A 19 -5.19 -7.11 6.53
N MET A 20 -4.36 -7.47 7.50
CA MET A 20 -2.91 -7.62 7.31
C MET A 20 -2.63 -8.72 6.30
N ALA A 21 -1.60 -8.52 5.47
CA ALA A 21 -1.14 -9.54 4.54
C ALA A 21 -0.58 -10.76 5.32
N SER A 22 -1.06 -11.96 5.01
CA SER A 22 -0.71 -13.20 5.71
C SER A 22 0.69 -13.72 5.38
N ASP A 23 1.26 -13.26 4.28
CA ASP A 23 2.56 -13.65 3.71
C ASP A 23 3.63 -12.56 3.85
N GLY A 24 3.39 -11.55 4.70
CA GLY A 24 4.23 -10.37 4.94
C GLY A 24 5.66 -10.63 5.43
N GLY A 25 6.13 -11.87 5.43
CA GLY A 25 7.41 -12.30 5.97
C GLY A 25 7.33 -12.42 7.49
N GLU A 26 8.02 -13.40 8.06
CA GLU A 26 8.19 -13.51 9.51
C GLU A 26 8.70 -12.17 10.10
N GLY A 27 7.80 -11.42 10.72
CA GLY A 27 8.04 -10.81 12.03
C GLY A 27 8.69 -9.43 12.15
N SER A 28 8.50 -8.45 11.25
CA SER A 28 8.99 -7.08 11.56
C SER A 28 8.19 -5.89 11.00
N PHE A 29 7.34 -6.08 10.01
CA PHE A 29 6.66 -4.97 9.34
C PHE A 29 5.14 -5.11 9.34
N TYR A 30 4.47 -3.97 9.38
CA TYR A 30 3.05 -3.90 9.09
C TYR A 30 2.86 -3.91 7.57
N VAL A 31 2.27 -4.97 7.03
CA VAL A 31 2.08 -5.16 5.60
C VAL A 31 0.60 -5.24 5.24
N LEU A 32 0.17 -4.47 4.24
CA LEU A 32 -1.17 -4.53 3.67
C LEU A 32 -1.12 -4.92 2.19
N ILE A 33 -2.22 -5.45 1.67
CA ILE A 33 -2.33 -5.80 0.25
C ILE A 33 -2.78 -4.58 -0.56
N LEU A 34 -2.00 -4.18 -1.56
CA LEU A 34 -2.31 -3.11 -2.51
C LEU A 34 -2.54 -3.68 -3.91
N THR A 35 -3.74 -3.47 -4.43
CA THR A 35 -4.17 -4.01 -5.73
C THR A 35 -4.05 -3.01 -6.87
N ASN A 36 -4.32 -1.74 -6.60
CA ASN A 36 -4.34 -0.68 -7.60
C ASN A 36 -3.81 0.64 -7.03
N ILE A 37 -3.27 1.48 -7.91
CA ILE A 37 -2.94 2.89 -7.64
C ILE A 37 -3.68 3.75 -8.66
N SER A 38 -4.43 4.74 -8.21
CA SER A 38 -5.13 5.68 -9.11
C SER A 38 -4.55 7.08 -8.96
N VAL A 39 -4.29 7.76 -10.07
CA VAL A 39 -3.76 9.14 -10.09
C VAL A 39 -4.77 10.06 -10.78
N GLY A 40 -5.39 10.97 -10.04
CA GLY A 40 -6.42 11.85 -10.61
C GLY A 40 -7.77 11.13 -10.79
N LYS A 41 -8.30 11.09 -12.03
CA LYS A 41 -9.59 10.43 -12.32
C LYS A 41 -9.41 8.91 -12.46
N ALA A 42 -10.50 8.16 -12.31
CA ALA A 42 -10.51 6.69 -12.24
C ALA A 42 -9.96 5.99 -13.50
N ASP A 43 -9.89 6.67 -14.63
CA ASP A 43 -9.28 6.18 -15.88
C ASP A 43 -7.75 6.07 -15.81
N SER A 44 -7.10 6.78 -14.90
CA SER A 44 -5.67 6.64 -14.58
C SER A 44 -5.44 5.66 -13.42
N THR A 45 -6.10 4.49 -13.47
CA THR A 45 -5.93 3.41 -12.48
C THR A 45 -4.96 2.37 -12.99
N TYR A 46 -3.88 2.18 -12.23
CA TYR A 46 -2.85 1.20 -12.48
C TYR A 46 -3.08 -0.08 -11.67
N ASN A 47 -3.22 -1.21 -12.37
CA ASN A 47 -3.44 -2.51 -11.76
C ASN A 47 -2.13 -3.30 -11.58
N LEU A 48 -1.81 -3.66 -10.33
CA LEU A 48 -0.55 -4.33 -10.00
C LEU A 48 -0.56 -5.85 -10.30
N LEU A 49 -1.74 -6.46 -10.55
CA LEU A 49 -1.87 -7.88 -10.90
C LEU A 49 -1.56 -8.17 -12.37
N VAL A 50 -1.92 -7.24 -13.28
CA VAL A 50 -1.83 -7.46 -14.73
C VAL A 50 -0.42 -7.17 -15.27
N HIS A 51 0.39 -6.40 -14.53
CA HIS A 51 1.72 -6.02 -14.97
C HIS A 51 2.77 -7.13 -14.72
N ARG A 52 2.66 -8.20 -15.50
CA ARG A 52 3.52 -9.41 -15.51
C ARG A 52 5.03 -9.17 -15.74
N ARG A 53 5.51 -7.91 -15.85
CA ARG A 53 6.95 -7.60 -15.83
C ARG A 53 7.53 -7.49 -14.43
N LEU A 54 6.68 -7.32 -13.41
CA LEU A 54 7.07 -7.42 -12.02
C LEU A 54 7.29 -8.90 -11.69
N HIS A 55 8.52 -9.36 -11.91
CA HIS A 55 9.02 -10.67 -11.49
C HIS A 55 9.15 -10.77 -9.96
N CYS A 56 8.22 -10.18 -9.20
CA CYS A 56 8.25 -10.21 -7.75
C CYS A 56 6.99 -10.87 -7.21
N TRP A 57 7.21 -11.94 -6.46
CA TRP A 57 6.20 -12.71 -5.74
C TRP A 57 5.51 -11.92 -4.60
N ARG A 58 5.90 -10.65 -4.39
CA ARG A 58 5.48 -9.79 -3.28
C ARG A 58 4.94 -8.43 -3.72
N CYS A 59 4.52 -8.34 -4.98
CA CYS A 59 4.29 -7.06 -5.67
C CYS A 59 2.94 -6.40 -5.38
N GLN A 60 2.15 -6.98 -4.47
CA GLN A 60 0.90 -6.42 -3.99
C GLN A 60 1.00 -6.03 -2.52
N MET A 61 2.19 -5.74 -2.01
CA MET A 61 2.39 -5.41 -0.62
C MET A 61 2.77 -3.94 -0.47
N ILE A 62 2.17 -3.27 0.51
CA ILE A 62 2.69 -2.01 1.05
C ILE A 62 3.19 -2.25 2.46
N ILE A 63 4.30 -1.61 2.80
CA ILE A 63 4.81 -1.57 4.16
C ILE A 63 4.34 -0.25 4.77
N ILE A 64 3.70 -0.33 5.93
CA ILE A 64 3.40 0.84 6.76
C ILE A 64 4.59 1.07 7.68
N ASP A 65 5.34 2.13 7.40
CA ASP A 65 6.55 2.48 8.12
C ASP A 65 6.50 3.94 8.58
N LEU A 66 6.77 4.15 9.87
CA LEU A 66 6.88 5.48 10.48
C LEU A 66 8.33 6.02 10.46
N GLY A 67 9.31 5.17 10.11
CA GLY A 67 10.73 5.54 10.04
C GLY A 67 11.10 6.35 8.80
N THR A 68 10.16 6.57 7.88
CA THR A 68 10.37 7.30 6.63
C THR A 68 9.41 8.48 6.49
N SER A 69 9.88 9.56 5.86
CA SER A 69 9.06 10.76 5.62
C SER A 69 8.37 10.77 4.24
N LEU A 70 8.71 9.81 3.37
CA LEU A 70 8.23 9.72 1.99
C LEU A 70 7.73 8.31 1.70
N THR A 71 6.73 8.20 0.84
CA THR A 71 6.28 6.92 0.28
C THR A 71 7.22 6.46 -0.82
N PHE A 72 7.90 5.34 -0.60
CA PHE A 72 8.78 4.74 -1.59
C PHE A 72 8.01 3.76 -2.49
N LEU A 73 8.15 3.93 -3.80
CA LEU A 73 7.62 3.01 -4.80
C LEU A 73 8.77 2.27 -5.48
N ALA A 74 8.55 0.99 -5.82
CA ALA A 74 9.46 0.26 -6.69
C ALA A 74 9.64 1.04 -8.01
N LYS A 75 10.85 1.04 -8.57
CA LYS A 75 11.24 1.93 -9.68
C LYS A 75 10.30 1.84 -10.89
N ASP A 76 9.85 0.63 -11.20
CA ASP A 76 8.91 0.33 -12.28
C ASP A 76 7.47 0.79 -11.98
N VAL A 77 7.02 0.67 -10.73
CA VAL A 77 5.74 1.25 -10.28
C VAL A 77 5.82 2.79 -10.29
N TYR A 78 6.89 3.36 -9.74
CA TYR A 78 7.12 4.80 -9.73
C TYR A 78 7.10 5.39 -11.14
N GLY A 79 7.81 4.77 -12.09
CA GLY A 79 7.85 5.23 -13.47
C GLY A 79 6.49 5.20 -14.17
N GLN A 80 5.53 4.40 -13.70
CA GLN A 80 4.17 4.38 -14.24
C GLN A 80 3.28 5.41 -13.57
N VAL A 81 3.33 5.48 -12.24
CA VAL A 81 2.56 6.44 -11.43
C VAL A 81 2.98 7.89 -11.71
N ALA A 82 4.28 8.15 -11.86
CA ALA A 82 4.81 9.50 -12.10
C ALA A 82 4.50 10.03 -13.51
N ASN A 83 4.14 9.15 -14.45
CA ASN A 83 3.82 9.49 -15.83
C ASN A 83 2.31 9.36 -16.15
N ALA A 84 1.47 9.17 -15.13
CA ALA A 84 0.01 9.02 -15.25
C ALA A 84 -0.73 10.36 -15.36
#